data_AF-A0A2V8U086-F1
#
_entry.id   AF-A0A2V8U086-F1
#
_cell.length_a   1.000
_cell.length_b   1.000
_cell.length_c   1.000
_cell.angle_alpha   90.00
_cell.angle_beta   90.00
_cell.angle_gamma   90.00
#
_symmetry.space_group_name_H-M   'P 1'
#
loop_
_entity.id
_entity.type
_entity.pdbx_description
1 polymer ?
#
loop_
_entity_poly.entity_id
_entity_poly.type
_entity_poly.pdbx_seq_one_letter_code
_entity_poly.pdbx_strand_id
1 'polypeptide(L)'
;MTLGQATQRLLDAAAAEDFKALEEALVARAEAIAVASPSELAASFEAGEKVCLALRSLKLRLGVESARLARIQWGFAMGGRRRPNIDCRG
;
A
#
# COMPACT_ATOMS: atom_id res chain seq x y z
N MET A 1 -24.21 2.29 -3.21
CA MET A 1 -23.29 1.26 -2.67
C MET A 1 -23.37 1.34 -1.16
N THR A 2 -23.50 0.21 -0.45
CA THR A 2 -23.59 0.22 1.02
C THR A 2 -22.21 0.32 1.66
N LEU A 3 -22.15 0.72 2.94
CA LEU A 3 -20.89 0.76 3.70
C LEU A 3 -20.20 -0.61 3.77
N GLY A 4 -20.97 -1.70 3.88
CA GLY A 4 -20.45 -3.06 3.83
C GLY A 4 -19.79 -3.39 2.48
N GLN A 5 -20.46 -3.05 1.37
CA GLN A 5 -19.91 -3.24 0.02
C GLN A 5 -18.64 -2.42 -0.21
N ALA A 6 -18.62 -1.17 0.24
CA ALA A 6 -17.46 -0.29 0.13
C ALA A 6 -16.27 -0.81 0.94
N THR A 7 -16.55 -1.32 2.15
CA THR A 7 -15.53 -1.91 3.02
C THR A 7 -14.95 -3.19 2.43
N GLN A 8 -15.79 -4.05 1.84
CA GLN A 8 -15.30 -5.27 1.19
C GLN A 8 -14.44 -4.95 -0.03
N ARG A 9 -14.87 -4.02 -0.90
CA ARG A 9 -14.06 -3.59 -2.04
C ARG A 9 -12.68 -3.08 -1.63
N LEU A 10 -12.60 -2.35 -0.51
CA LEU A 10 -11.34 -1.85 0.01
C LEU A 10 -10.44 -2.98 0.53
N LEU A 11 -11.01 -4.00 1.17
CA LEU A 11 -10.27 -5.19 1.58
C LEU A 11 -9.76 -5.98 0.37
N ASP A 12 -10.58 -6.14 -0.66
CA ASP A 12 -10.20 -6.84 -1.89
C ASP A 12 -9.07 -6.10 -2.63
N ALA A 13 -9.18 -4.77 -2.75
CA ALA A 13 -8.14 -3.93 -3.33
C ALA A 13 -6.83 -3.97 -2.52
N ALA A 14 -6.92 -3.98 -1.18
CA ALA A 14 -5.76 -4.12 -0.31
C ALA A 14 -5.10 -5.51 -0.42
N ALA A 15 -5.89 -6.57 -0.60
CA ALA A 15 -5.39 -7.92 -0.82
C ALA A 15 -4.73 -8.08 -2.19
N ALA A 16 -5.27 -7.40 -3.21
CA ALA A 16 -4.71 -7.39 -4.56
C ALA A 16 -3.48 -6.48 -4.71
N GLU A 17 -3.20 -5.63 -3.72
CA GLU A 17 -2.14 -4.59 -3.77
C GLU A 17 -2.28 -3.64 -4.97
N ASP A 18 -3.51 -3.49 -5.48
CA ASP A 18 -3.83 -2.58 -6.57
C ASP A 18 -4.07 -1.18 -6.00
N PHE A 19 -3.04 -0.33 -6.05
CA PHE A 19 -3.10 1.03 -5.49
C PHE A 19 -4.17 1.91 -6.13
N LYS A 20 -4.50 1.70 -7.41
CA LYS A 20 -5.54 2.47 -8.09
C LYS A 20 -6.92 2.06 -7.58
N ALA A 21 -7.18 0.76 -7.53
CA ALA A 21 -8.42 0.23 -6.97
C ALA A 21 -8.57 0.61 -5.48
N LEU A 22 -7.44 0.71 -4.75
CA LEU A 22 -7.41 1.06 -3.34
C LEU A 22 -7.75 2.55 -3.10
N GLU A 23 -7.28 3.45 -3.97
CA GLU A 23 -7.67 4.87 -3.97
C GLU A 23 -9.18 5.03 -4.21
N GLU A 24 -9.69 4.40 -5.28
CA GLU A 24 -11.13 4.44 -5.62
C GLU A 24 -11.98 3.86 -4.48
N ALA A 25 -11.56 2.75 -3.89
CA ALA A 25 -12.28 2.11 -2.78
C ALA A 25 -12.25 2.93 -1.48
N LEU A 26 -11.16 3.67 -1.21
CA LEU A 26 -11.09 4.57 -0.06
C LEU A 26 -12.08 5.72 -0.17
N VAL A 27 -12.15 6.35 -1.34
CA VAL A 27 -13.12 7.43 -1.61
C VAL A 27 -14.54 6.90 -1.47
N ALA A 28 -14.82 5.77 -2.12
CA ALA A 28 -16.15 5.18 -2.11
C ALA A 28 -16.59 4.73 -0.70
N ARG A 29 -15.65 4.33 0.17
CA ARG A 29 -15.91 4.03 1.58
C ARG A 29 -16.14 5.29 2.42
N ALA A 30 -15.39 6.36 2.18
CA ALA A 30 -15.61 7.64 2.86
C ALA A 30 -17.00 8.22 2.55
N GLU A 31 -17.40 8.18 1.27
CA GLU A 31 -18.74 8.57 0.83
C GLU A 31 -19.82 7.70 1.50
N ALA A 32 -19.62 6.38 1.56
CA ALA A 32 -20.55 5.48 2.21
C ALA A 32 -20.67 5.72 3.73
N ILE A 33 -19.59 6.11 4.41
CA ILE A 33 -19.62 6.48 5.83
C ILE A 33 -20.47 7.74 6.04
N ALA A 34 -20.35 8.73 5.16
CA ALA A 34 -21.05 10.02 5.29
C ALA A 34 -22.58 9.89 5.25
N VAL A 35 -23.10 8.84 4.61
CA VAL A 35 -24.54 8.59 4.47
C VAL A 35 -25.04 7.39 5.27
N ALA A 36 -24.15 6.65 5.95
CA ALA A 36 -24.50 5.47 6.71
C ALA A 36 -25.27 5.83 7.98
N SER A 37 -26.26 4.99 8.30
CA SER A 37 -26.96 5.07 9.58
C SER A 37 -26.04 4.66 10.75
N PRO A 38 -26.32 5.11 11.99
CA PRO A 38 -25.54 4.68 13.16
C PRO A 38 -25.49 3.17 13.36
N SER A 39 -26.55 2.44 13.02
CA SER A 39 -26.59 0.98 13.09
C SER A 39 -25.68 0.32 12.05
N GLU A 40 -25.61 0.86 10.84
CA GLU A 40 -24.68 0.38 9.80
C GLU A 40 -23.22 0.68 10.17
N LEU A 41 -22.96 1.86 10.74
CA LEU A 41 -21.63 2.20 11.25
C LEU A 41 -21.19 1.21 12.33
N ALA A 42 -22.06 0.92 13.31
CA ALA A 42 -21.80 -0.06 14.37
C ALA A 42 -21.57 -1.47 13.80
N ALA A 43 -22.41 -1.92 12.88
CA ALA A 43 -22.26 -3.23 12.22
C ALA A 43 -20.97 -3.33 11.39
N SER A 44 -20.45 -2.21 10.89
CA SER A 44 -19.24 -2.16 10.06
C SER A 44 -17.94 -2.02 10.85
N PHE A 45 -18.00 -1.88 12.18
CA PHE A 45 -16.86 -1.49 13.01
C PHE A 45 -15.69 -2.48 12.90
N GLU A 46 -15.93 -3.77 13.11
CA GLU A 46 -14.90 -4.82 13.02
C GLU A 46 -14.28 -4.89 11.61
N ALA A 47 -15.12 -4.74 10.57
CA ALA A 47 -14.63 -4.72 9.19
C ALA A 47 -13.77 -3.48 8.91
N GLY A 48 -14.12 -2.34 9.51
CA GLY A 48 -13.31 -1.12 9.48
C GLY A 48 -11.96 -1.28 10.17
N GLU A 49 -11.90 -2.00 11.29
CA GLU A 49 -10.64 -2.31 11.96
C GLU A 49 -9.74 -3.19 11.08
N LYS A 50 -10.31 -4.22 10.44
CA LYS A 50 -9.58 -5.08 9.48
C LYS A 50 -9.00 -4.26 8.32
N VAL A 51 -9.75 -3.30 7.80
CA VAL A 51 -9.25 -2.35 6.79
C VAL A 51 -8.05 -1.57 7.32
N CYS A 52 -8.14 -0.99 8.51
CA CYS A 52 -7.02 -0.23 9.11
C CYS A 52 -5.76 -1.09 9.26
N LEU A 53 -5.89 -2.34 9.70
CA LEU A 53 -4.77 -3.28 9.80
C LEU A 53 -4.17 -3.61 8.43
N ALA A 54 -5.00 -3.86 7.42
CA ALA A 54 -4.55 -4.13 6.06
C ALA A 54 -3.77 -2.94 5.48
N LEU A 55 -4.29 -1.73 5.61
CA LEU A 55 -3.64 -0.50 5.14
C LEU A 55 -2.31 -0.24 5.87
N ARG A 56 -2.27 -0.49 7.19
CA ARG A 56 -1.03 -0.36 7.97
C ARG A 56 0.04 -1.33 7.51
N SER A 57 -0.34 -2.59 7.26
CA SER A 57 0.56 -3.62 6.73
C SER A 57 1.10 -3.23 5.36
N LEU A 58 0.22 -2.80 4.44
CA LEU A 58 0.59 -2.34 3.10
C LEU A 58 1.58 -1.16 3.16
N LYS A 59 1.30 -0.16 4.00
CA LYS A 59 2.18 1.01 4.19
C LYS A 59 3.58 0.61 4.68
N LEU A 60 3.65 -0.35 5.60
CA LEU A 60 4.93 -0.84 6.12
C LEU A 60 5.75 -1.53 5.02
N ARG A 61 5.12 -2.42 4.24
CA ARG A 61 5.78 -3.10 3.12
C ARG A 61 6.25 -2.14 2.04
N LEU A 62 5.42 -1.16 1.68
CA LEU A 62 5.81 -0.08 0.77
C LEU A 62 7.04 0.69 1.26
N GLY A 63 7.12 0.99 2.56
CA GLY A 63 8.28 1.66 3.14
C GLY A 63 9.56 0.84 3.02
N VAL A 64 9.47 -0.47 3.25
CA VAL A 64 10.60 -1.40 3.09
C VAL A 64 11.06 -1.47 1.64
N GLU A 65 10.13 -1.63 0.69
CA GLU A 65 10.47 -1.74 -0.72
C GLU A 65 10.98 -0.42 -1.31
N SER A 66 10.45 0.72 -0.84
CA SER A 66 10.99 2.05 -1.19
C SER A 66 12.43 2.21 -0.68
N ALA A 67 12.71 1.78 0.55
CA ALA A 67 14.08 1.80 1.10
C ALA A 67 15.02 0.86 0.34
N ARG A 68 14.53 -0.32 -0.08
CA ARG A 68 15.28 -1.26 -0.92
C ARG A 68 15.62 -0.64 -2.27
N LEU A 69 14.63 -0.03 -2.93
CA LEU A 69 14.83 0.67 -4.21
C LEU A 69 15.85 1.80 -4.09
N ALA A 70 15.75 2.63 -3.04
CA ALA A 70 16.71 3.70 -2.79
C ALA A 70 18.15 3.19 -2.63
N ARG A 71 18.35 2.07 -1.92
CA ARG A 71 19.68 1.43 -1.80
C ARG A 71 20.21 0.94 -3.14
N ILE A 72 19.36 0.33 -3.95
CA ILE A 72 19.72 -0.16 -5.29
C ILE A 72 20.13 1.02 -6.18
N GLN A 73 19.33 2.09 -6.20
CA GLN A 73 19.61 3.31 -6.95
C GLN A 73 20.93 3.96 -6.50
N TRP A 74 21.17 4.01 -5.18
CA TRP A 74 22.44 4.50 -4.64
C TRP A 74 23.64 3.63 -5.05
N GLY A 75 23.47 2.30 -5.04
CA GLY A 75 24.49 1.36 -5.52
C GLY A 75 24.82 1.56 -7.01
N PHE A 76 23.83 1.77 -7.86
CA PHE A 76 24.05 2.11 -9.27
C PHE A 76 24.70 3.49 -9.45
N ALA A 77 24.30 4.50 -8.68
CA ALA A 77 24.92 5.83 -8.73
C ALA A 77 26.39 5.81 -8.27
N MET A 78 26.73 4.97 -7.29
CA MET A 78 28.10 4.82 -6.78
C MET A 78 28.96 3.86 -7.63
N GLY A 79 28.34 2.91 -8.34
CA GLY A 79 29.00 1.96 -9.25
C GLY A 79 29.57 2.55 -10.54
N GLY A 80 29.32 3.85 -10.81
CA GLY A 80 29.96 4.60 -11.89
C GLY A 80 31.41 5.05 -11.59
N ARG A 81 31.89 4.89 -10.34
CA ARG A 81 33.30 5.16 -10.02
C ARG A 81 34.14 3.93 -10.40
N ARG A 82 34.76 4.02 -11.58
CA ARG A 82 35.85 3.18 -12.14
C ARG A 82 36.04 1.84 -11.43
N ARG A 83 35.68 0.75 -12.11
CA ARG A 83 36.31 -0.56 -11.84
C ARG A 83 37.84 -0.32 -11.79
N PRO A 84 38.55 -0.73 -10.72
CA PRO A 84 40.00 -0.74 -10.75
C PRO A 84 40.41 -1.53 -11.99
N ASN A 85 41.19 -0.91 -12.87
CA ASN A 85 41.78 -1.63 -13.98
C ASN A 85 42.79 -2.60 -13.34
N ILE A 86 42.34 -3.82 -13.04
CA ILE A 86 43.23 -4.90 -12.64
C ILE A 86 43.95 -5.29 -13.92
N ASP A 87 45.08 -4.63 -14.16
CA ASP A 87 45.99 -5.00 -15.23
C ASP A 87 46.61 -6.34 -14.80
N CYS A 88 45.96 -7.44 -15.18
CA CYS A 88 46.53 -8.78 -15.08
C CYS A 88 47.66 -8.90 -16.11
N ARG A 89 48.79 -8.24 -15.87
CA ARG A 89 50.04 -8.58 -16.55
C ARG A 89 50.71 -9.69 -15.77
N GLY A 90 50.97 -10.79 -16.48
CA GLY A 90 51.54 -12.04 -15.98
C GLY A 90 52.99 -11.96 -15.56
#